data_AF-A0A1A7KJ60-F1
#
_entry.id   AF-A0A1A7KJ60-F1
#
_cell.length_a   1.000
_cell.length_b   1.000
_cell.length_c   1.000
_cell.angle_alpha   90.00
_cell.angle_beta   90.00
_cell.angle_gamma   90.00
#
_symmetry.space_group_name_H-M   'P 1'
#
loop_
_entity.id
_entity.type
_entity.pdbx_description
1 polymer ?
#
loop_
_entity_poly.entity_id
_entity_poly.type
_entity_poly.pdbx_seq_one_letter_code
_entity_poly.pdbx_strand_id
1 'polypeptide(L)'
;MATTKEKLLYLLYWIMIFTVSGSMISYGIGKPLQFENLANSTNVHLSEGHKIMWTFYSYTKTYPLIIGFFEIVGGVLLLFNRTRIFACLLLTTMLINIIIQDYFYQISALSSAIFYQILIIIILLFDYDKVKNIVQELFKNQKNQKNIILIILALILALVVKYLEARL
;
A
#
# COMPACT_ATOMS: atom_id res chain seq x y z
N MET A 1 1.64 16.67 33.98
CA MET A 1 0.26 16.66 33.43
C MET A 1 0.37 17.11 31.98
N ALA A 2 -0.10 16.33 31.01
CA ALA A 2 0.04 16.68 29.59
C ALA A 2 -0.62 18.03 29.28
N THR A 3 0.05 18.85 28.48
CA THR A 3 -0.47 20.18 28.11
C THR A 3 -1.72 20.06 27.25
N THR A 4 -2.58 21.09 27.23
CA THR A 4 -3.78 21.12 26.36
C THR A 4 -3.43 20.86 24.89
N LYS A 5 -2.28 21.38 24.44
CA LYS A 5 -1.74 21.16 23.10
C LYS A 5 -1.40 19.68 22.83
N GLU A 6 -0.75 19.00 23.77
CA GLU A 6 -0.42 17.58 23.63
C GLU A 6 -1.68 16.70 23.53
N LYS A 7 -2.70 17.00 24.33
CA LYS A 7 -3.99 16.30 24.26
C LYS A 7 -4.67 16.50 22.91
N LEU A 8 -4.63 17.72 22.37
CA LEU A 8 -5.19 18.03 21.05
C LEU A 8 -4.45 17.28 19.93
N LEU A 9 -3.11 17.28 19.95
CA LEU A 9 -2.31 16.56 18.96
C LEU A 9 -2.55 15.05 19.02
N TYR A 10 -2.66 14.48 20.22
CA TYR A 10 -2.99 13.08 20.41
C TYR A 10 -4.39 12.72 19.87
N LEU A 11 -5.36 13.60 20.08
CA LEU A 11 -6.71 13.44 19.54
C LEU A 11 -6.71 13.50 18.00
N LEU A 12 -6.03 14.48 17.41
CA LEU A 12 -5.89 14.58 15.94
C LEU A 12 -5.22 13.33 15.36
N TYR A 13 -4.18 12.83 16.02
CA TYR A 13 -3.48 11.62 15.61
C TYR A 13 -4.41 10.40 15.54
N TRP A 14 -5.24 10.17 16.55
CA TRP A 14 -6.20 9.07 16.54
C TRP A 14 -7.35 9.27 15.56
N ILE A 15 -7.80 10.52 15.34
CA ILE A 15 -8.79 10.83 14.30
C ILE A 15 -8.26 10.41 12.93
N MET A 16 -7.01 10.73 12.60
CA MET A 16 -6.40 10.33 11.33
C MET A 16 -6.31 8.80 11.21
N ILE A 17 -5.89 8.12 12.28
CA ILE A 17 -5.80 6.65 12.31
C ILE A 17 -7.18 6.01 12.06
N PHE A 18 -8.21 6.45 12.77
CA PHE A 18 -9.56 5.89 12.59
C PHE A 18 -10.15 6.22 11.23
N THR A 19 -9.88 7.42 10.70
CA THR A 19 -10.33 7.83 9.36
C THR A 19 -9.71 6.93 8.29
N VAL A 20 -8.38 6.77 8.28
CA VAL A 20 -7.71 5.90 7.31
C VAL A 20 -8.10 4.44 7.50
N SER A 21 -8.09 3.93 8.73
CA SER A 21 -8.44 2.55 9.03
C SER A 21 -9.87 2.20 8.59
N GLY A 22 -10.85 3.01 8.97
CA GLY A 22 -12.26 2.81 8.62
C GLY A 22 -12.47 2.88 7.10
N SER A 23 -11.84 3.83 6.43
CA SER A 23 -11.91 3.95 4.97
C SER A 23 -11.29 2.75 4.26
N MET A 24 -10.08 2.31 4.63
CA MET A 24 -9.42 1.18 3.97
C MET A 24 -10.19 -0.13 4.17
N ILE A 25 -10.76 -0.36 5.36
CA ILE A 25 -11.62 -1.52 5.61
C ILE A 25 -12.89 -1.44 4.75
N SER A 26 -13.53 -0.27 4.68
CA SER A 26 -14.75 -0.08 3.88
C SER A 26 -14.50 -0.28 2.38
N TYR A 27 -13.43 0.30 1.83
CA TYR A 27 -13.05 0.11 0.43
C TYR A 27 -12.66 -1.33 0.14
N GLY A 28 -11.88 -1.97 1.02
CA GLY A 28 -11.44 -3.34 0.83
C GLY A 28 -12.60 -4.35 0.81
N ILE A 29 -13.62 -4.14 1.66
CA ILE A 29 -14.86 -4.93 1.63
C ILE A 29 -15.70 -4.62 0.38
N GLY A 30 -15.74 -3.35 -0.04
CA GLY A 30 -16.54 -2.88 -1.16
C GLY A 30 -16.04 -3.32 -2.54
N LYS A 31 -14.72 -3.46 -2.73
CA LYS A 31 -14.10 -3.72 -4.05
C LYS A 31 -14.67 -4.93 -4.79
N PRO A 32 -14.78 -6.14 -4.18
CA PRO A 32 -15.34 -7.30 -4.88
C PRO A 32 -16.76 -7.04 -5.42
N LEU A 33 -17.61 -6.41 -4.63
CA LEU A 33 -18.98 -6.06 -5.01
C LEU A 33 -19.00 -4.93 -6.07
N GLN A 34 -18.11 -3.96 -5.94
CA GLN A 34 -18.00 -2.81 -6.83
C GLN A 34 -17.64 -3.23 -8.26
N PHE A 35 -16.72 -4.18 -8.44
CA PHE A 35 -16.30 -4.65 -9.76
C PHE A 35 -17.23 -5.72 -10.34
N GLU A 36 -17.95 -6.48 -9.52
CA GLU A 36 -18.97 -7.44 -10.00
C GLU A 36 -20.20 -6.73 -10.56
N ASN A 37 -20.67 -5.66 -9.91
CA ASN A 37 -21.86 -4.93 -10.37
C ASN A 37 -21.64 -4.17 -11.68
N LEU A 38 -20.42 -3.67 -11.94
CA LEU A 38 -20.16 -2.84 -13.12
C LEU A 38 -19.97 -3.66 -14.41
N ALA A 39 -19.47 -4.90 -14.31
CA ALA A 39 -19.38 -5.82 -15.45
C ALA A 39 -20.75 -6.08 -16.10
N ASN A 40 -21.81 -6.03 -15.29
CA ASN A 40 -23.19 -6.25 -15.72
C ASN A 40 -23.93 -4.95 -16.10
N SER A 41 -23.39 -3.78 -15.75
CA SER A 41 -24.01 -2.49 -16.05
C SER A 41 -23.26 -1.81 -17.20
N THR A 42 -23.88 -1.76 -18.37
CA THR A 42 -23.46 -0.89 -19.48
C THR A 42 -23.71 0.58 -19.12
N ASN A 43 -22.93 1.11 -18.18
CA ASN A 43 -23.03 2.50 -17.77
C ASN A 43 -22.42 3.38 -18.88
N VAL A 44 -23.30 4.01 -19.66
CA VAL A 44 -22.96 4.81 -20.84
C VAL A 44 -22.15 6.07 -20.49
N HIS A 45 -22.16 6.51 -19.22
CA HIS A 45 -21.55 7.74 -18.73
C HIS A 45 -20.10 7.64 -18.22
N LEU A 46 -19.47 6.46 -18.23
CA LEU A 46 -18.06 6.32 -17.83
C LEU A 46 -17.11 6.74 -18.94
N SER A 47 -16.00 7.38 -18.58
CA SER A 47 -14.90 7.62 -19.53
C SER A 47 -14.33 6.30 -20.04
N GLU A 48 -13.72 6.35 -21.22
CA GLU A 48 -13.10 5.16 -21.83
C GLU A 48 -12.02 4.55 -20.91
N GLY A 49 -11.23 5.39 -20.24
CA GLY A 49 -10.24 4.95 -19.26
C GLY A 49 -10.85 4.19 -18.08
N HIS A 50 -11.94 4.70 -17.50
CA HIS A 50 -12.67 3.98 -16.46
C HIS A 50 -13.18 2.62 -16.95
N LYS A 51 -13.74 2.55 -18.17
CA LYS A 51 -14.25 1.28 -18.72
C LYS A 51 -13.14 0.25 -18.85
N ILE A 52 -11.97 0.64 -19.36
CA ILE A 52 -10.80 -0.26 -19.49
C ILE A 52 -10.37 -0.78 -18.11
N MET A 53 -10.16 0.13 -17.15
CA MET A 53 -9.73 -0.27 -15.81
C MET A 53 -10.74 -1.18 -15.12
N TRP A 54 -12.03 -0.85 -15.14
CA TRP A 54 -13.05 -1.69 -14.52
C TRP A 54 -13.22 -3.04 -15.22
N THR A 55 -13.04 -3.10 -16.55
CA THR A 55 -13.03 -4.36 -17.29
C THR A 55 -11.86 -5.25 -16.87
N PHE A 56 -10.67 -4.66 -16.70
CA PHE A 56 -9.50 -5.38 -16.18
C PHE A 56 -9.74 -5.94 -14.76
N TYR A 57 -10.26 -5.12 -13.86
CA TYR A 57 -10.56 -5.54 -12.48
C TYR A 57 -11.69 -6.57 -12.37
N SER A 58 -12.67 -6.52 -13.27
CA SER A 58 -13.79 -7.46 -13.29
C SER A 58 -13.50 -8.77 -14.01
N TYR A 59 -12.44 -8.84 -14.83
CA TYR A 59 -12.04 -10.07 -15.53
C TYR A 59 -11.81 -11.25 -14.58
N THR A 60 -11.35 -11.01 -13.35
CA THR A 60 -11.21 -12.06 -12.33
C THR A 60 -11.57 -11.53 -10.95
N LYS A 61 -12.50 -12.20 -10.26
CA LYS A 61 -12.89 -11.85 -8.88
C LYS A 61 -11.73 -11.88 -7.89
N THR A 62 -10.72 -12.72 -8.12
CA THR A 62 -9.57 -12.90 -7.23
C THR A 62 -8.71 -11.65 -7.11
N TYR A 63 -8.55 -10.87 -8.18
CA TYR A 63 -7.63 -9.72 -8.17
C TYR A 63 -8.13 -8.58 -7.26
N PRO A 64 -9.40 -8.11 -7.38
CA PRO A 64 -9.98 -7.19 -6.40
C PRO A 64 -10.01 -7.73 -4.97
N LEU A 65 -10.22 -9.04 -4.79
CA LEU A 65 -10.21 -9.68 -3.47
C LEU A 65 -8.83 -9.58 -2.80
N ILE A 66 -7.74 -9.82 -3.54
CA ILE A 66 -6.38 -9.70 -3.01
C ILE A 66 -6.09 -8.25 -2.60
N ILE A 67 -6.43 -7.29 -3.45
CA ILE A 67 -6.21 -5.87 -3.14
C ILE A 67 -7.04 -5.45 -1.92
N GLY A 68 -8.32 -5.82 -1.89
CA GLY A 68 -9.19 -5.52 -0.76
C GLY A 68 -8.73 -6.19 0.53
N PHE A 69 -8.20 -7.42 0.45
CA PHE A 69 -7.61 -8.09 1.60
C PHE A 69 -6.44 -7.30 2.19
N PHE A 70 -5.51 -6.83 1.36
CA PHE A 70 -4.38 -6.02 1.85
C PHE A 70 -4.81 -4.65 2.38
N GLU A 71 -5.85 -4.03 1.83
CA GLU A 71 -6.43 -2.80 2.38
C GLU A 71 -7.06 -3.04 3.76
N ILE A 72 -7.82 -4.14 3.94
CA ILE A 72 -8.40 -4.52 5.23
C ILE A 72 -7.29 -4.82 6.24
N VAL A 73 -6.31 -5.65 5.87
CA VAL A 73 -5.18 -6.00 6.74
C VAL A 73 -4.41 -4.74 7.13
N GLY A 74 -4.10 -3.86 6.18
CA GLY A 74 -3.45 -2.59 6.45
C GLY A 74 -4.29 -1.70 7.38
N GLY A 75 -5.59 -1.59 7.14
CA GLY A 75 -6.51 -0.83 7.99
C GLY A 75 -6.58 -1.35 9.42
N VAL A 76 -6.64 -2.66 9.62
CA VAL A 76 -6.64 -3.30 10.94
C VAL A 76 -5.29 -3.11 11.65
N LEU A 77 -4.18 -3.36 10.94
CA LEU A 77 -2.84 -3.21 11.51
C LEU A 77 -2.51 -1.77 11.90
N LEU A 78 -3.11 -0.77 11.26
CA LEU A 78 -2.91 0.65 11.56
C LEU A 78 -3.39 1.03 12.98
N LEU A 79 -4.41 0.32 13.49
CA LEU A 79 -4.97 0.55 14.83
C LEU A 79 -3.97 0.19 15.94
N PHE A 80 -3.09 -0.79 15.70
CA PHE A 80 -2.13 -1.26 16.69
C PHE A 80 -0.82 -0.49 16.61
N ASN A 81 -0.44 0.14 17.71
CA ASN A 81 0.79 0.94 17.82
C ASN A 81 2.07 0.20 17.39
N ARG A 82 2.12 -1.13 17.61
CA ARG A 82 3.27 -1.98 17.27
C ARG A 82 3.44 -2.20 15.76
N THR A 83 2.34 -2.32 15.03
CA THR A 83 2.33 -2.64 13.59
C THR A 83 2.06 -1.43 12.71
N ARG A 84 1.85 -0.25 13.31
CA ARG A 84 1.43 0.96 12.60
C ARG A 84 2.35 1.38 11.46
N ILE A 85 3.67 1.37 11.66
CA ILE A 85 4.61 1.73 10.58
C ILE A 85 4.52 0.74 9.42
N PHE A 86 4.43 -0.56 9.71
CA PHE A 86 4.25 -1.58 8.68
C PHE A 86 2.92 -1.39 7.94
N ALA A 87 1.84 -1.10 8.66
CA ALA A 87 0.54 -0.78 8.08
C ALA A 87 0.60 0.45 7.16
N CYS A 88 1.25 1.53 7.60
CA CYS A 88 1.45 2.73 6.78
C CYS A 88 2.21 2.42 5.48
N LEU A 89 3.26 1.60 5.54
CA LEU A 89 4.02 1.21 4.35
C LEU A 89 3.19 0.35 3.39
N LEU A 90 2.49 -0.67 3.93
CA LEU A 90 1.61 -1.53 3.15
C LEU A 90 0.50 -0.73 2.44
N LEU A 91 -0.19 0.13 3.19
CA LEU A 91 -1.26 0.98 2.65
C LEU A 91 -0.71 2.01 1.66
N THR A 92 0.50 2.55 1.88
CA THR A 92 1.16 3.45 0.92
C THR A 92 1.42 2.73 -0.40
N THR A 93 1.89 1.49 -0.38
CA THR A 93 2.09 0.70 -1.62
C THR A 93 0.77 0.52 -2.38
N MET A 94 -0.32 0.22 -1.67
CA MET A 94 -1.64 0.06 -2.28
C MET A 94 -2.18 1.38 -2.84
N LEU A 95 -2.13 2.46 -2.06
CA LEU A 95 -2.63 3.77 -2.46
C LEU A 95 -1.82 4.38 -3.60
N ILE A 96 -0.49 4.23 -3.64
CA ILE A 96 0.31 4.70 -4.77
C ILE A 96 -0.14 4.00 -6.06
N ASN A 97 -0.37 2.69 -6.02
CA ASN A 97 -0.86 1.95 -7.17
C ASN A 97 -2.23 2.49 -7.62
N ILE A 98 -3.16 2.68 -6.69
CA ILE A 98 -4.50 3.23 -6.97
C ILE A 98 -4.41 4.66 -7.52
N ILE A 99 -3.61 5.54 -6.92
CA ILE A 99 -3.43 6.93 -7.35
C ILE A 99 -2.88 7.00 -8.77
N ILE A 100 -1.89 6.17 -9.09
CA ILE A 100 -1.30 6.10 -10.44
C ILE A 100 -2.38 5.70 -11.44
N GLN A 101 -3.12 4.64 -11.15
CA GLN A 101 -4.20 4.18 -12.03
C GLN A 101 -5.30 5.23 -12.16
N ASP A 102 -5.77 5.81 -11.05
CA ASP A 102 -6.81 6.82 -11.03
C ASP A 102 -6.41 8.06 -11.83
N TYR A 103 -5.14 8.47 -11.76
CA TYR A 103 -4.63 9.58 -12.54
C TYR A 103 -4.62 9.28 -14.05
N PHE A 104 -4.05 8.14 -14.46
CA PHE A 104 -3.92 7.80 -15.89
C PHE A 104 -5.26 7.44 -16.55
N TYR A 105 -6.17 6.81 -15.82
CA TYR A 105 -7.49 6.43 -16.31
C TYR A 105 -8.58 7.49 -16.04
N GLN A 106 -8.18 8.66 -15.50
CA GLN A 106 -9.02 9.83 -15.22
C GLN A 106 -10.20 9.51 -14.31
N ILE A 107 -9.92 8.81 -13.21
CA ILE A 107 -10.91 8.30 -12.28
C ILE A 107 -11.28 9.34 -11.24
N SER A 108 -12.58 9.51 -11.00
CA SER A 108 -13.10 10.51 -10.05
C SER A 108 -12.67 10.28 -8.59
N ALA A 109 -12.27 9.06 -8.25
CA ALA A 109 -11.82 8.66 -6.91
C ALA A 109 -10.40 9.14 -6.53
N LEU A 110 -9.65 9.74 -7.47
CA LEU A 110 -8.27 10.18 -7.28
C LEU A 110 -8.08 11.07 -6.03
N SER A 111 -8.96 12.04 -5.83
CA SER A 111 -8.86 12.99 -4.72
C SER A 111 -8.93 12.31 -3.35
N SER A 112 -9.80 11.30 -3.22
CA SER A 112 -9.92 10.51 -1.99
C SER A 112 -8.66 9.71 -1.72
N ALA A 113 -8.10 9.05 -2.74
CA ALA A 113 -6.87 8.27 -2.60
C ALA A 113 -5.68 9.15 -2.17
N ILE A 114 -5.53 10.34 -2.78
CA ILE A 114 -4.50 11.31 -2.39
C ILE A 114 -4.72 11.78 -0.95
N PHE A 115 -5.96 12.07 -0.54
CA PHE A 115 -6.27 12.47 0.82
C PHE A 115 -5.82 11.43 1.86
N TYR A 116 -6.14 10.15 1.65
CA TYR A 116 -5.68 9.10 2.57
C TYR A 116 -4.16 8.92 2.56
N GLN A 117 -3.51 9.08 1.41
CA GLN A 117 -2.05 9.02 1.32
C GLN A 117 -1.39 10.14 2.13
N ILE A 118 -1.95 11.36 2.09
CA ILE A 118 -1.49 12.48 2.91
C ILE A 118 -1.66 12.18 4.40
N LEU A 119 -2.82 11.64 4.81
CA LEU A 119 -3.04 11.26 6.21
C LEU A 119 -2.02 10.22 6.69
N ILE A 120 -1.70 9.22 5.87
CA ILE A 120 -0.67 8.21 6.19
C ILE A 120 0.70 8.86 6.37
N ILE A 121 1.08 9.80 5.49
CA ILE A 121 2.35 10.53 5.62
C ILE A 121 2.37 11.31 6.94
N ILE A 122 1.27 11.98 7.29
CA ILE A 122 1.17 12.70 8.58
C ILE A 122 1.30 11.72 9.75
N ILE A 123 0.62 10.57 9.73
CA ILE A 123 0.76 9.53 10.78
C ILE A 123 2.23 9.09 10.93
N LEU A 124 2.95 8.87 9.82
CA LEU A 124 4.37 8.54 9.86
C LEU A 124 5.23 9.66 10.46
N LEU A 125 4.88 10.93 10.21
CA LEU A 125 5.55 12.08 10.82
C LEU A 125 5.31 12.16 12.33
N PHE A 126 4.12 11.78 12.82
CA PHE A 126 3.86 11.64 14.25
C PHE A 126 4.67 10.51 14.89
N ASP A 127 4.94 9.43 14.15
CA ASP A 127 5.79 8.31 14.58
C ASP A 127 7.27 8.48 14.18
N TYR A 128 7.74 9.71 13.93
CA TYR A 128 9.07 9.98 13.35
C TYR A 128 10.21 9.28 14.09
N ASP A 129 10.23 9.27 15.43
CA ASP A 129 11.30 8.61 16.20
C ASP A 129 11.36 7.11 15.94
N LYS A 130 10.20 6.45 15.84
CA LYS A 130 10.12 5.03 15.52
C LYS A 130 10.56 4.77 14.07
N VAL A 131 10.13 5.61 13.14
CA VAL A 131 10.54 5.53 11.72
C VAL A 131 12.05 5.68 11.60
N LYS A 132 12.62 6.69 12.25
CA LYS A 132 14.06 6.96 12.28
C LYS A 132 14.83 5.76 12.83
N ASN A 133 14.39 5.18 13.94
CA ASN A 133 15.05 4.01 14.53
C ASN A 133 15.03 2.80 13.58
N ILE A 134 13.90 2.54 12.93
CA ILE A 134 13.78 1.45 11.93
C ILE A 134 14.74 1.70 10.76
N VAL A 135 14.73 2.91 10.19
CA VAL A 135 15.61 3.28 9.08
C VAL A 135 17.09 3.14 9.49
N GLN A 136 17.46 3.63 10.68
CA GLN A 136 18.83 3.51 11.18
C GLN A 136 19.27 2.06 11.33
N GLU A 137 18.42 1.19 11.87
CA GLU A 137 18.75 -0.23 12.03
C GLU A 137 18.82 -0.96 10.67
N LEU A 138 17.94 -0.61 9.71
CA LEU A 138 17.96 -1.16 8.35
C LEU A 138 19.23 -0.79 7.57
N PHE A 139 19.72 0.44 7.73
CA PHE A 139 20.93 0.94 7.05
C PHE A 139 22.20 0.85 7.91
N LYS A 140 22.12 0.20 9.07
CA LYS A 140 23.27 -0.01 9.94
C LYS A 140 24.27 -0.90 9.24
N ASN A 141 25.45 -0.34 8.96
CA ASN A 141 26.51 -1.09 8.30
C ASN A 141 27.09 -2.13 9.28
N GLN A 142 26.56 -3.34 9.21
CA GLN A 142 27.17 -4.48 9.89
C GLN A 142 28.46 -4.83 9.14
N LYS A 143 29.61 -4.76 9.82
CA LYS A 143 30.90 -5.24 9.29
C LYS A 143 30.78 -6.74 9.02
N ASN A 144 30.32 -7.08 7.83
CA ASN A 144 30.17 -8.45 7.40
C ASN A 144 31.43 -8.80 6.61
N GLN A 145 32.20 -9.80 7.06
CA GLN A 145 33.35 -10.31 6.34
C GLN A 145 32.86 -11.09 5.11
N LYS A 146 32.44 -10.36 4.08
CA LYS A 146 31.91 -10.95 2.86
C LYS A 146 33.04 -11.64 2.11
N ASN A 147 32.90 -12.95 1.89
CA ASN A 147 33.81 -13.70 1.03
C ASN A 147 33.46 -13.43 -0.44
N ILE A 148 34.05 -12.38 -1.01
CA ILE A 148 33.75 -11.88 -2.37
C ILE A 148 33.90 -12.98 -3.44
N ILE A 149 34.84 -13.91 -3.25
CA ILE A 149 35.08 -15.04 -4.16
C ILE A 149 33.82 -15.92 -4.26
N LEU A 150 33.20 -16.26 -3.11
CA LEU A 150 31.97 -17.05 -3.08
C LEU A 150 30.80 -16.29 -3.73
N ILE A 151 30.74 -14.96 -3.58
CA ILE A 151 29.70 -14.14 -4.21
C ILE A 151 29.86 -14.16 -5.74
N ILE A 152 31.08 -14.03 -6.25
CA ILE A 152 31.36 -14.10 -7.70
C ILE A 152 31.02 -15.48 -8.23
N LEU A 153 31.41 -16.54 -7.53
CA LEU A 153 31.10 -17.92 -7.92
C LEU A 153 29.58 -18.18 -7.94
N ALA A 154 28.86 -17.70 -6.93
CA ALA A 154 27.39 -17.77 -6.88
C ALA A 154 26.74 -17.01 -8.03
N LEU A 155 27.28 -15.84 -8.40
CA LEU A 155 26.78 -15.05 -9.52
C LEU A 155 26.98 -15.76 -10.86
N ILE A 156 28.14 -16.39 -11.09
CA ILE A 156 28.39 -17.18 -12.30
C ILE A 156 27.43 -18.37 -12.38
N LEU A 157 27.26 -19.12 -11.28
CA LEU A 157 26.30 -20.23 -11.21
C LEU A 157 24.87 -19.76 -11.50
N ALA A 158 24.44 -18.64 -10.92
CA ALA A 158 23.11 -18.08 -11.17
C ALA A 158 22.91 -17.72 -12.66
N LEU A 159 23.93 -17.19 -13.33
CA LEU A 159 23.87 -16.90 -14.77
C LEU A 159 23.80 -18.17 -15.62
N VAL A 160 24.54 -19.22 -15.26
CA VAL A 160 24.46 -20.53 -15.94
C VAL A 160 23.07 -21.14 -15.79
N VAL A 161 22.50 -21.14 -14.57
CA VAL A 161 21.14 -21.62 -14.32
C VAL A 161 20.12 -20.85 -15.17
N LYS A 162 20.22 -19.52 -15.19
CA LYS A 162 19.34 -18.67 -16.02
C LYS A 162 19.49 -18.96 -17.52
N TYR A 163 20.70 -19.23 -17.99
CA TYR A 163 20.95 -19.58 -19.39
C TYR A 163 20.34 -20.93 -19.77
N LEU A 164 20.38 -21.91 -18.85
CA LEU A 164 19.76 -23.23 -19.06
C LEU A 164 18.22 -23.14 -19.03
N GLU A 165 17.65 -22.38 -18.10
CA GLU A 165 16.19 -22.10 -18.06
C GLU A 165 15.71 -21.51 -19.39
N ALA A 166 16.46 -20.55 -19.96
CA ALA A 166 16.10 -19.92 -21.23
C ALA A 166 16.20 -20.84 -22.46
N ARG A 167 16.73 -22.06 -22.32
CA ARG A 167 16.87 -23.06 -23.40
C ARG A 167 16.00 -24.31 -23.21
N LEU A 168 15.28 -24.42 -22.10
CA LEU A 168 14.22 -25.40 -21.86
C LEU A 168 12.90 -24.88 -22.45
#